data_AF-A0A0D8BXY6-F1
#
_entry.id   AF-A0A0D8BXY6-F1
#
_cell.length_a   1.000
_cell.length_b   1.000
_cell.length_c   1.000
_cell.angle_alpha   90.00
_cell.angle_beta   90.00
_cell.angle_gamma   90.00
#
_symmetry.space_group_name_H-M   'P 1'
#
loop_
_entity.id
_entity.type
_entity.pdbx_description
1 polymer ?
#
loop_
_entity_poly.entity_id
_entity_poly.type
_entity_poly.pdbx_seq_one_letter_code
_entity_poly.pdbx_strand_id
1 'polypeptide(L)'
;MLLEDILEEYDYYCISKRFTRKTLINKRQELKQFKRFMTEKRGIVELESITTHDIKAYMRYKQKSGLKPQSIVSMLKMIRAFFLGVKKRNVSKKI
;
A
#
# COMPACT_ATOMS: atom_id res chain seq x y z
N MET A 1 6.27 2.51 13.06
CA MET A 1 7.15 1.66 12.22
C MET A 1 7.36 2.33 10.88
N LEU A 2 8.57 2.27 10.33
CA LEU A 2 8.85 2.85 9.01
C LEU A 2 7.98 2.16 7.95
N LEU A 3 7.41 2.96 7.06
CA LEU A 3 6.57 2.48 5.97
C LEU A 3 7.33 1.52 5.07
N GLU A 4 8.63 1.74 4.85
CA GLU A 4 9.47 0.84 4.05
C GLU A 4 9.55 -0.56 4.64
N ASP A 5 9.93 -0.68 5.91
CA ASP A 5 10.08 -1.96 6.59
C ASP A 5 8.77 -2.76 6.54
N ILE A 6 7.63 -2.08 6.74
CA ILE A 6 6.31 -2.71 6.67
C ILE A 6 5.98 -3.20 5.25
N LEU A 7 6.38 -2.45 4.22
CA LEU A 7 6.18 -2.83 2.83
C LEU A 7 7.01 -4.05 2.46
N GLU A 8 8.26 -4.11 2.88
CA GLU A 8 9.11 -5.29 2.72
C GLU A 8 8.52 -6.50 3.47
N GLU A 9 8.10 -6.32 4.73
CA GLU A 9 7.45 -7.38 5.49
C GLU A 9 6.18 -7.87 4.77
N TYR A 10 5.38 -6.95 4.22
CA TYR A 10 4.17 -7.31 3.46
C TYR A 10 4.48 -8.09 2.18
N ASP A 11 5.61 -7.83 1.54
CA ASP A 11 6.05 -8.59 0.37
C ASP A 11 6.33 -10.04 0.73
N TYR A 12 7.07 -10.29 1.83
CA TYR A 12 7.27 -11.65 2.35
C TYR A 12 5.95 -12.35 2.70
N TYR A 13 4.99 -11.62 3.27
CA TYR A 13 3.65 -12.16 3.51
C TYR A 13 2.92 -12.53 2.20
N CYS A 14 3.05 -11.73 1.15
CA CYS A 14 2.47 -12.07 -0.14
C CYS A 14 3.12 -13.31 -0.75
N ILE A 15 4.44 -13.48 -0.60
CA ILE A 15 5.17 -14.67 -1.03
C ILE A 15 4.66 -15.91 -0.28
N SER A 16 4.52 -15.85 1.05
CA SER A 16 4.04 -16.98 1.84
C SER A 16 2.58 -17.35 1.54
N LYS A 17 1.78 -16.40 1.06
CA LYS A 17 0.42 -16.62 0.54
C LYS A 17 0.37 -17.18 -0.89
N ARG A 18 1.52 -17.49 -1.50
CA ARG A 18 1.63 -18.11 -2.84
C ARG A 18 0.92 -17.33 -3.95
N PHE A 19 0.93 -15.99 -3.86
CA PHE A 19 0.46 -15.17 -5.00
C PHE A 19 1.31 -15.45 -6.25
N THR A 20 0.68 -15.38 -7.42
CA THR A 20 1.41 -15.54 -8.69
C THR A 20 2.48 -14.46 -8.86
N ARG A 21 3.54 -14.76 -9.62
CA ARG A 21 4.61 -13.81 -9.93
C ARG A 21 4.08 -12.50 -10.52
N LYS A 22 3.09 -12.57 -11.42
CA LYS A 22 2.42 -11.40 -12.01
C LYS A 22 1.72 -10.56 -10.94
N THR A 23 1.00 -11.20 -10.02
CA THR A 23 0.33 -10.51 -8.91
C THR A 23 1.33 -9.83 -7.97
N LEU A 24 2.45 -10.49 -7.65
CA LEU A 24 3.51 -9.92 -6.83
C LEU A 24 4.12 -8.68 -7.47
N ILE A 25 4.46 -8.73 -8.77
CA ILE A 25 4.99 -7.58 -9.51
C ILE A 25 4.01 -6.40 -9.46
N ASN A 26 2.73 -6.65 -9.73
CA ASN A 26 1.71 -5.60 -9.70
C ASN A 26 1.58 -4.97 -8.31
N LYS A 27 1.52 -5.79 -7.26
CA LYS A 27 1.46 -5.30 -5.87
C LYS A 27 2.67 -4.44 -5.52
N ARG A 28 3.89 -4.91 -5.83
CA ARG A 28 5.14 -4.18 -5.56
C ARG A 28 5.17 -2.84 -6.26
N GLN A 29 4.79 -2.78 -7.54
CA GLN A 29 4.77 -1.53 -8.29
C GLN A 29 3.79 -0.52 -7.69
N GLU A 30 2.60 -0.97 -7.33
CA GLU A 30 1.56 -0.09 -6.79
C GLU A 30 1.92 0.41 -5.39
N LEU A 31 2.46 -0.46 -4.54
CA LEU A 31 2.92 -0.08 -3.21
C LEU A 31 4.17 0.81 -3.24
N LYS A 32 5.08 0.61 -4.21
CA LYS A 32 6.21 1.51 -4.45
C LYS A 32 5.73 2.92 -4.81
N GLN A 33 4.74 3.04 -5.69
CA GLN A 33 4.16 4.33 -6.06
C GLN A 33 3.42 4.99 -4.89
N PHE A 34 2.72 4.19 -4.07
CA PHE A 34 2.07 4.67 -2.85
C PHE A 34 3.09 5.21 -1.84
N LYS A 35 4.15 4.43 -1.54
CA LYS A 35 5.26 4.86 -0.68
C LYS A 35 5.83 6.19 -1.17
N ARG A 36 6.19 6.25 -2.45
CA ARG A 36 6.75 7.44 -3.07
C ARG A 36 5.86 8.67 -2.88
N PHE A 37 4.56 8.52 -3.07
CA PHE A 37 3.63 9.62 -2.83
C PHE A 37 3.59 10.03 -1.35
N MET A 38 3.54 9.07 -0.42
CA MET A 38 3.53 9.36 1.01
C MET A 38 4.80 10.09 1.45
N THR A 39 5.97 9.64 0.99
CA THR A 39 7.24 10.26 1.36
C THR A 39 7.44 11.61 0.68
N GLU A 40 7.29 11.69 -0.65
CA GLU A 40 7.65 12.89 -1.42
C GLU A 40 6.57 13.98 -1.40
N LYS A 41 5.27 13.61 -1.31
CA LYS A 41 4.17 14.58 -1.38
C LYS A 41 3.51 14.86 -0.04
N ARG A 42 3.61 13.94 0.92
CA ARG A 42 3.01 14.10 2.26
C ARG A 42 4.03 14.22 3.38
N GLY A 43 5.31 13.92 3.12
CA GLY A 43 6.35 13.91 4.16
C GLY A 43 6.18 12.79 5.19
N ILE A 44 5.39 11.76 4.86
CA ILE A 44 5.06 10.67 5.79
C ILE A 44 6.00 9.49 5.54
N VAL A 45 6.78 9.15 6.57
CA VAL A 45 7.71 8.00 6.55
C VAL A 45 7.27 6.86 7.46
N GLU A 46 6.37 7.10 8.40
CA GLU A 46 5.84 6.10 9.32
C GLU A 46 4.43 5.66 8.92
N LEU A 47 4.13 4.35 9.04
CA LEU A 47 2.83 3.81 8.66
C LEU A 47 1.69 4.40 9.51
N GLU A 48 1.92 4.56 10.80
CA GLU A 48 0.95 5.01 11.80
C GLU A 48 0.52 6.47 11.59
N SER A 49 1.37 7.25 10.91
CA SER A 49 1.08 8.63 10.52
C SER A 49 0.16 8.73 9.30
N ILE A 50 -0.12 7.62 8.59
CA ILE A 50 -1.01 7.63 7.42
C ILE A 50 -2.48 7.64 7.86
N THR A 51 -3.20 8.68 7.44
CA THR A 51 -4.63 8.83 7.70
C THR A 51 -5.48 8.48 6.47
N THR A 52 -6.80 8.41 6.66
CA THR A 52 -7.75 8.26 5.54
C THR A 52 -7.71 9.47 4.60
N HIS A 53 -7.34 10.66 5.07
CA HIS A 53 -7.17 11.85 4.24
C HIS A 53 -5.98 11.70 3.28
N ASP A 54 -4.89 11.07 3.72
CA ASP A 54 -3.72 10.82 2.87
C ASP A 54 -4.03 9.82 1.76
N ILE A 55 -4.80 8.77 2.08
CA ILE A 55 -5.27 7.80 1.08
C ILE A 55 -6.17 8.50 0.04
N LYS A 56 -7.09 9.38 0.47
CA LYS A 56 -7.92 10.19 -0.44
C LYS A 56 -7.06 11.14 -1.29
N ALA A 57 -6.01 11.72 -0.72
CA ALA A 57 -5.08 12.57 -1.46
C ALA A 57 -4.34 11.78 -2.55
N TYR A 58 -3.90 10.55 -2.25
CA TYR A 58 -3.30 9.66 -3.25
C TYR A 58 -4.27 9.30 -4.38
N MET A 59 -5.53 9.01 -4.05
CA MET A 59 -6.58 8.76 -5.04
C MET A 59 -6.75 9.96 -5.99
N ARG A 60 -6.84 11.18 -5.44
CA ARG A 60 -6.98 12.41 -6.23
C ARG A 60 -5.75 12.68 -7.09
N TYR A 61 -4.55 12.42 -6.57
CA TYR A 61 -3.31 12.52 -7.34
C TYR A 61 -3.34 11.61 -8.57
N LYS A 62 -3.83 10.37 -8.41
CA LYS A 62 -3.97 9.38 -9.49
C LYS A 62 -5.08 9.71 -10.48
N GLN A 63 -6.16 10.32 -10.02
CA GLN A 63 -7.20 10.88 -10.90
C GLN A 63 -6.64 12.00 -11.78
N LYS A 64 -5.89 12.93 -11.17
CA LYS A 64 -5.27 14.04 -11.89
C LYS A 64 -4.20 13.60 -12.89
N SER A 65 -3.59 12.43 -12.71
CA SER A 65 -2.65 11.85 -13.67
C SER A 65 -3.34 11.15 -14.86
N GLY A 66 -4.66 11.29 -15.03
CA GLY A 66 -5.39 10.77 -16.19
C GLY A 66 -5.66 9.27 -16.17
N LEU A 67 -5.54 8.60 -15.02
CA LEU A 67 -5.85 7.18 -14.93
C LEU A 67 -7.35 6.92 -15.07
N LYS A 68 -7.69 5.84 -15.79
CA LYS A 68 -9.07 5.37 -15.91
C LYS A 68 -9.65 5.07 -14.51
N PRO A 69 -10.93 5.39 -14.25
CA PRO A 69 -11.57 5.15 -12.97
C PRO A 69 -11.41 3.70 -12.46
N GLN A 70 -11.50 2.72 -13.36
CA GLN A 70 -11.34 1.30 -13.03
C GLN A 70 -9.94 0.94 -12.50
N SER A 71 -8.90 1.59 -13.03
CA SER A 71 -7.52 1.40 -12.57
C SER A 71 -7.36 1.94 -11.16
N ILE A 72 -7.96 3.10 -10.87
CA ILE A 72 -7.95 3.72 -9.53
C ILE A 72 -8.66 2.83 -8.53
N VAL A 73 -9.81 2.25 -8.88
CA VAL A 73 -10.54 1.30 -8.02
C VAL A 73 -9.68 0.07 -7.71
N SER A 74 -9.03 -0.49 -8.71
CA SER A 74 -8.13 -1.65 -8.53
C SER A 74 -6.95 -1.33 -7.61
N MET A 75 -6.35 -0.15 -7.78
CA MET A 75 -5.28 0.34 -6.92
C MET A 75 -5.74 0.51 -5.46
N LEU A 76 -6.91 1.12 -5.23
CA LEU A 76 -7.46 1.27 -3.88
C LEU A 76 -7.74 -0.06 -3.21
N LYS A 77 -8.21 -1.07 -3.96
CA LYS A 77 -8.36 -2.44 -3.44
C LYS A 77 -7.02 -3.02 -2.98
N MET A 78 -5.93 -2.76 -3.71
CA MET A 78 -4.59 -3.20 -3.32
C MET A 78 -4.09 -2.50 -2.06
N ILE A 79 -4.26 -1.18 -1.94
CA ILE A 79 -3.91 -0.42 -0.74
C ILE A 79 -4.71 -0.92 0.46
N ARG A 80 -6.01 -1.14 0.31
CA ARG A 80 -6.86 -1.70 1.37
C ARG A 80 -6.39 -3.09 1.81
N ALA A 81 -6.05 -3.95 0.85
CA ALA A 81 -5.53 -5.29 1.14
C ALA A 81 -4.18 -5.24 1.87
N PHE A 82 -3.34 -4.24 1.60
CA PHE A 82 -2.12 -3.98 2.34
C PHE A 82 -2.41 -3.66 3.81
N PHE A 83 -3.21 -2.64 4.10
CA PHE A 83 -3.55 -2.26 5.48
C PHE A 83 -4.24 -3.39 6.27
N LEU A 84 -5.12 -4.16 5.61
CA LEU A 84 -5.75 -5.33 6.24
C LEU A 84 -4.73 -6.43 6.57
N GLY A 85 -3.78 -6.69 5.66
CA GLY A 85 -2.71 -7.67 5.89
C GLY A 85 -1.78 -7.25 7.02
N VAL A 86 -1.41 -5.96 7.09
CA VAL A 86 -0.61 -5.42 8.20
C VAL A 86 -1.37 -5.54 9.53
N LYS A 87 -2.64 -5.12 9.58
CA LYS A 87 -3.45 -5.21 10.80
C LYS A 87 -3.56 -6.64 11.32
N LYS A 88 -3.80 -7.63 10.43
CA LYS A 88 -3.90 -9.03 10.82
C LYS A 88 -2.63 -9.53 11.50
N ARG A 89 -1.45 -9.11 11.02
CA ARG A 89 -0.16 -9.48 11.61
C ARG A 89 0.11 -8.79 12.94
N ASN A 90 -0.24 -7.52 13.08
CA ASN A 90 -0.07 -6.79 14.34
C ASN A 90 -0.94 -7.37 15.47
N VAL A 91 -2.10 -7.95 15.14
CA VAL A 91 -2.91 -8.72 16.11
C VAL A 91 -2.23 -10.06 16.45
N SER A 92 -1.68 -10.78 15.47
CA SER A 92 -0.99 -12.06 15.70
C SER A 92 0.36 -11.94 16.42
N LYS A 93 1.05 -10.79 16.35
CA LYS A 93 2.31 -10.51 17.08
C LYS A 93 2.08 -10.08 18.55
N LYS A 94 0.82 -9.86 18.96
CA LYS A 94 0.44 -9.47 20.34
C LYS A 94 -0.02 -10.65 21.20
N ILE A 95 0.10 -11.88 20.70
CA ILE A 95 -0.19 -13.15 21.38
C ILE A 95 1.13 -13.92 21.43
#